data_AF-A0A419DI75-F1
#
_entry.id   AF-A0A419DI75-F1
#
_cell.length_a   1.000
_cell.length_b   1.000
_cell.length_c   1.000
_cell.angle_alpha   90.00
_cell.angle_beta   90.00
_cell.angle_gamma   90.00
#
_symmetry.space_group_name_H-M   'P 1'
#
loop_
_entity.id
_entity.type
_entity.pdbx_description
1 polymer ?
#
loop_
_entity_poly.entity_id
_entity_poly.type
_entity_poly.pdbx_seq_one_letter_code
_entity_poly.pdbx_strand_id
1 'polypeptide(L)'
;MENVSVLEANSQEIKVQRDSCGIYTVFRYDVSVSLLNEGVEEASGWLKMTLIDTSKEEGQGALDTQYVKVDVPAGSVSGNTYTVIFGSGLDRWGATTVKAETVIGNVPCAACNGSGKIPLNLLPFISSLKSYLNERSQEISPYNPPVYVDWDHYGFSNQ
;
A
#
# COMPACT_ATOMS: atom_id res chain seq x y z
N MET A 1 -18.07 -8.62 14.41
CA MET A 1 -16.87 -9.45 14.16
C MET A 1 -16.37 -10.22 15.37
N GLU A 2 -16.87 -9.98 16.59
CA GLU A 2 -16.37 -10.64 17.80
C GLU A 2 -16.54 -12.17 17.79
N ASN A 3 -17.59 -12.67 17.13
CA ASN A 3 -17.86 -14.11 16.99
C ASN A 3 -17.39 -14.71 15.66
N VAL A 4 -16.52 -13.98 14.92
CA VAL A 4 -15.98 -14.42 13.63
C VAL A 4 -14.51 -14.77 13.75
N SER A 5 -14.16 -16.01 13.44
CA SER A 5 -12.77 -16.49 13.43
C SER A 5 -12.33 -16.88 12.01
N VAL A 6 -11.04 -16.69 11.72
CA VAL A 6 -10.42 -17.18 10.50
C VAL A 6 -10.02 -18.64 10.73
N LEU A 7 -10.65 -19.56 10.00
CA LEU A 7 -10.30 -20.98 10.04
C LEU A 7 -9.06 -21.26 9.20
N GLU A 8 -9.04 -20.71 7.99
CA GLU A 8 -7.99 -20.95 7.02
C GLU A 8 -7.81 -19.71 6.14
N ALA A 9 -6.56 -19.39 5.82
CA ALA A 9 -6.22 -18.34 4.88
C ALA A 9 -5.10 -18.85 3.97
N ASN A 10 -5.44 -19.07 2.71
CA ASN A 10 -4.50 -19.46 1.67
C ASN A 10 -4.29 -18.30 0.72
N SER A 11 -3.04 -17.98 0.41
CA SER A 11 -2.69 -16.92 -0.52
C SER A 11 -1.89 -17.48 -1.69
N GLN A 12 -2.32 -17.15 -2.91
CA GLN A 12 -1.59 -17.46 -4.13
C GLN A 12 -1.11 -16.15 -4.77
N GLU A 13 0.20 -16.05 -4.97
CA GLU A 13 0.78 -14.94 -5.71
C GLU A 13 0.51 -15.11 -7.22
N ILE A 14 -0.11 -14.12 -7.85
CA ILE A 14 -0.49 -14.20 -9.28
C ILE A 14 0.57 -13.53 -10.15
N LYS A 15 0.95 -12.30 -9.78
CA LYS A 15 1.83 -11.47 -10.60
C LYS A 15 2.53 -10.42 -9.76
N VAL A 16 3.82 -10.29 -10.00
CA VAL A 16 4.66 -9.18 -9.55
C VAL A 16 4.89 -8.26 -10.74
N GLN A 17 4.39 -7.03 -10.67
CA GLN A 17 4.69 -6.00 -11.68
C GLN A 17 5.68 -5.01 -11.10
N ARG A 18 6.86 -4.95 -11.71
CA ARG A 18 7.86 -3.90 -11.48
C ARG A 18 7.52 -2.76 -12.44
N ASP A 19 7.22 -1.58 -11.92
CA ASP A 19 6.99 -0.43 -12.79
C ASP A 19 8.28 0.34 -13.05
N SER A 20 8.26 1.01 -14.19
CA SER A 20 9.28 1.79 -14.88
C SER A 20 10.20 2.54 -13.91
N CYS A 21 11.46 2.10 -13.82
CA CYS A 21 12.56 2.55 -12.93
C CYS A 21 12.80 1.73 -11.65
N GLY A 22 12.00 0.71 -11.32
CA GLY A 22 12.30 -0.22 -10.23
C GLY A 22 12.14 0.36 -8.81
N ILE A 23 11.43 1.49 -8.70
CA ILE A 23 11.22 2.21 -7.43
C ILE A 23 10.18 1.49 -6.55
N TYR A 24 9.24 0.77 -7.16
CA TYR A 24 8.24 -0.01 -6.44
C TYR A 24 7.90 -1.31 -7.17
N THR A 25 7.55 -2.30 -6.35
CA THR A 25 7.12 -3.63 -6.76
C THR A 25 5.67 -3.80 -6.31
N VAL A 26 4.79 -4.09 -7.28
CA VAL A 26 3.38 -4.35 -7.01
C VAL A 26 3.16 -5.85 -6.93
N PHE A 27 2.68 -6.32 -5.78
CA PHE A 27 2.34 -7.72 -5.56
C PHE A 27 0.84 -7.91 -5.66
N ARG A 28 0.38 -8.81 -6.54
CA ARG A 28 -1.02 -9.23 -6.62
C ARG A 28 -1.19 -10.65 -6.08
N TYR A 29 -2.08 -10.80 -5.11
CA TYR A 29 -2.45 -12.08 -4.52
C TYR A 29 -3.94 -12.36 -4.69
N ASP A 30 -4.26 -13.62 -4.95
CA ASP A 30 -5.59 -14.16 -4.66
C ASP A 30 -5.54 -14.83 -3.29
N VAL A 31 -6.38 -14.35 -2.38
CA VAL A 31 -6.45 -14.81 -1.00
C VAL A 31 -7.80 -15.46 -0.78
N SER A 32 -7.78 -16.76 -0.52
CA SER A 32 -8.95 -17.55 -0.14
C SER A 32 -9.00 -17.67 1.37
N VAL A 33 -10.05 -17.12 1.99
CA VAL A 33 -10.24 -17.09 3.43
C VAL A 33 -11.52 -17.84 3.78
N SER A 34 -11.41 -18.78 4.71
CA SER A 34 -12.53 -19.47 5.32
C SER A 34 -12.82 -18.85 6.69
N LEU A 35 -14.01 -18.30 6.85
CA LEU A 35 -14.46 -17.64 8.08
C LEU A 35 -15.57 -18.46 8.72
N LEU A 36 -15.50 -18.61 10.04
CA LEU A 36 -16.58 -19.19 10.84
C LEU A 36 -17.23 -18.09 11.67
N ASN A 37 -18.55 -17.93 11.53
CA ASN A 37 -19.34 -17.12 12.44
C ASN A 37 -20.12 -18.03 13.40
N GLU A 38 -19.70 -18.07 14.66
CA GLU A 38 -20.39 -18.82 15.72
C GLU A 38 -21.57 -18.02 16.33
N GLY A 39 -21.75 -16.78 15.90
CA GLY A 39 -22.83 -15.91 16.34
C GLY A 39 -24.20 -16.32 15.80
N VAL A 40 -25.23 -15.92 16.52
CA VAL A 40 -26.65 -16.05 16.13
C VAL A 40 -27.11 -14.99 15.14
N GLU A 41 -26.30 -13.94 14.94
CA GLU A 41 -26.57 -12.84 14.00
C GLU A 41 -25.51 -12.78 12.90
N GLU A 42 -25.89 -12.23 11.75
CA GLU A 42 -24.96 -11.94 10.66
C GLU A 42 -23.90 -10.94 11.13
N ALA A 43 -22.65 -11.24 10.84
CA ALA A 43 -21.53 -10.39 11.20
C ALA A 43 -20.99 -9.69 9.96
N SER A 44 -21.13 -8.37 9.92
CA SER A 44 -20.46 -7.50 8.94
C SER A 44 -19.21 -6.87 9.56
N GLY A 45 -18.14 -6.77 8.79
CA GLY A 45 -16.91 -6.13 9.24
C GLY A 45 -15.79 -6.12 8.21
N TRP A 46 -14.56 -6.07 8.72
CA TRP A 46 -13.36 -5.94 7.91
C TRP A 46 -12.35 -7.03 8.25
N LEU A 47 -11.72 -7.57 7.21
CA LEU A 47 -10.51 -8.36 7.32
C LEU A 47 -9.31 -7.47 7.04
N LYS A 48 -8.32 -7.54 7.91
CA LYS A 48 -7.01 -6.97 7.71
C LYS A 48 -6.15 -8.01 7.01
N MET A 49 -5.69 -7.69 5.82
CA MET A 49 -4.76 -8.49 5.03
C MET A 49 -3.40 -7.80 5.07
N THR A 50 -2.40 -8.44 5.66
CA THR A 50 -1.05 -7.90 5.76
C THR A 50 -0.11 -8.71 4.90
N LEU A 51 0.63 -8.03 4.02
CA LEU A 51 1.74 -8.62 3.29
C LEU A 51 2.93 -8.76 4.24
N ILE A 52 3.43 -9.97 4.42
CA ILE A 52 4.53 -10.30 5.32
C ILE A 52 5.69 -10.88 4.51
N ASP A 53 6.89 -10.34 4.74
CA ASP A 53 8.16 -10.92 4.32
C ASP A 53 8.50 -12.14 5.19
N THR A 54 8.54 -13.33 4.59
CA THR A 54 8.82 -14.60 5.28
C THR A 54 10.29 -14.80 5.60
N SER A 55 11.19 -13.94 5.08
CA SER A 55 12.62 -14.01 5.38
C SER A 55 12.99 -13.37 6.72
N LYS A 56 12.08 -12.62 7.33
CA LYS A 56 12.25 -11.99 8.64
C LYS A 56 11.48 -12.76 9.71
N GLU A 57 11.94 -12.66 10.96
CA GLU A 57 11.26 -13.26 12.11
C GLU A 57 9.80 -12.78 12.21
N GLU A 58 8.93 -13.66 12.72
CA GLU A 58 7.47 -13.45 12.79
C GLU A 58 7.12 -12.08 13.38
N GLY A 59 6.40 -11.28 12.59
CA GLY A 59 5.88 -9.97 13.01
C GLY A 59 6.75 -8.76 12.66
N GLN A 60 8.03 -8.94 12.28
CA GLN A 60 8.90 -7.82 11.83
C GLN A 60 8.94 -7.64 10.30
N GLY A 61 8.19 -8.49 9.58
CA GLY A 61 8.15 -8.52 8.11
C GLY A 61 6.95 -7.80 7.47
N ALA A 62 6.11 -7.06 8.21
CA ALA A 62 4.95 -6.41 7.62
C ALA A 62 5.36 -5.32 6.60
N LEU A 63 5.04 -5.54 5.33
CA LEU A 63 5.39 -4.64 4.23
C LEU A 63 4.27 -3.65 3.91
N ASP A 64 3.04 -4.14 3.83
CA ASP A 64 1.86 -3.36 3.49
C ASP A 64 0.61 -4.02 4.11
N THR A 65 -0.47 -3.26 4.26
CA THR A 65 -1.74 -3.75 4.83
C THR A 65 -2.94 -3.20 4.07
N GLN A 66 -3.84 -4.09 3.71
CA GLN A 66 -5.11 -3.80 3.05
C GLN A 66 -6.27 -4.24 3.93
N TYR A 67 -7.41 -3.56 3.79
CA TYR A 67 -8.63 -3.92 4.49
C TYR A 67 -9.70 -4.27 3.47
N VAL A 68 -10.32 -5.44 3.60
CA VAL A 68 -11.43 -5.86 2.76
C VAL A 68 -12.68 -6.03 3.60
N LYS A 69 -13.82 -5.58 3.08
CA LYS A 69 -15.10 -5.78 3.75
C LYS A 69 -15.53 -7.24 3.60
N VAL A 70 -16.08 -7.81 4.66
CA VAL A 70 -16.68 -9.14 4.64
C VAL A 70 -17.99 -9.16 5.41
N ASP A 71 -18.93 -9.95 4.91
CA ASP A 71 -20.22 -10.21 5.51
C ASP A 71 -20.33 -11.74 5.68
N VAL A 72 -20.49 -12.22 6.91
CA VAL A 72 -20.53 -13.65 7.25
C VAL A 72 -21.88 -14.02 7.87
N PRO A 73 -22.69 -14.89 7.25
CA PRO A 73 -23.98 -15.30 7.79
C PRO A 73 -23.86 -16.00 9.14
N ALA A 74 -24.89 -15.87 9.98
CA ALA A 74 -24.97 -16.51 11.30
C ALA A 74 -24.80 -18.03 11.21
N GLY A 75 -24.07 -18.61 12.18
CA GLY A 75 -23.90 -20.06 12.33
C GLY A 75 -23.34 -20.78 11.10
N SER A 76 -22.54 -20.10 10.27
CA SER A 76 -22.08 -20.64 8.98
C SER A 76 -20.59 -20.47 8.77
N VAL A 77 -20.05 -21.32 7.89
CA VAL A 77 -18.70 -21.17 7.33
C VAL A 77 -18.82 -20.53 5.96
N SER A 78 -18.15 -19.40 5.76
CA SER A 78 -18.10 -18.68 4.49
C SER A 78 -16.69 -18.77 3.92
N GLY A 79 -16.58 -19.28 2.69
CA GLY A 79 -15.34 -19.30 1.92
C GLY A 79 -15.37 -18.16 0.91
N ASN A 80 -14.52 -17.14 1.11
CA ASN A 80 -14.44 -15.97 0.24
C ASN A 80 -13.06 -15.87 -0.41
N THR A 81 -13.02 -15.47 -1.67
CA THR A 81 -11.77 -15.21 -2.40
C THR A 81 -11.66 -13.73 -2.71
N TYR A 82 -10.51 -13.15 -2.40
CA TYR A 82 -10.21 -11.73 -2.59
C TYR A 82 -8.95 -11.56 -3.42
N THR A 83 -9.03 -10.74 -4.47
CA THR A 83 -7.83 -10.26 -5.16
C THR A 83 -7.35 -8.99 -4.48
N VAL A 84 -6.19 -9.05 -3.82
CA VAL A 84 -5.57 -7.91 -3.16
C VAL A 84 -4.26 -7.52 -3.83
N ILE A 85 -3.99 -6.21 -3.79
CA ILE A 85 -2.83 -5.60 -4.42
C ILE A 85 -2.07 -4.84 -3.34
N PHE A 86 -0.79 -5.16 -3.20
CA PHE A 86 0.13 -4.54 -2.25
C PHE A 86 1.26 -3.81 -2.98
N GLY A 87 1.70 -2.69 -2.42
CA GLY A 87 2.85 -1.94 -2.91
C GLY A 87 4.01 -2.03 -1.94
N SER A 88 5.18 -2.45 -2.42
CA SER A 88 6.41 -2.48 -1.60
C SER A 88 7.61 -1.96 -2.39
N GLY A 89 8.51 -1.24 -1.73
CA GLY A 89 9.81 -0.83 -2.29
C GLY A 89 10.83 -1.98 -2.32
N LEU A 90 10.49 -3.13 -1.74
CA LEU A 90 11.36 -4.30 -1.69
C LEU A 90 10.91 -5.34 -2.72
N ASP A 91 11.78 -5.63 -3.68
CA ASP A 91 11.60 -6.66 -4.69
C ASP A 91 11.98 -8.03 -4.11
N ARG A 92 11.00 -8.74 -3.54
CA ARG A 92 11.16 -10.04 -2.88
C ARG A 92 10.11 -11.03 -3.38
N TRP A 93 10.31 -11.51 -4.61
CA TRP A 93 9.44 -12.51 -5.21
C TRP A 93 9.53 -13.86 -4.46
N GLY A 94 8.38 -14.46 -4.15
CA GLY A 94 8.29 -15.80 -3.54
C GLY A 94 8.71 -15.88 -2.06
N ALA A 95 9.15 -14.77 -1.46
CA ALA A 95 9.47 -14.66 -0.03
C ALA A 95 8.43 -13.82 0.72
N THR A 96 7.20 -13.76 0.18
CA THR A 96 6.12 -12.94 0.73
C THR A 96 4.85 -13.76 0.83
N THR A 97 4.12 -13.58 1.93
CA THR A 97 2.85 -14.26 2.22
C THR A 97 1.82 -13.27 2.73
N VAL A 98 0.53 -13.57 2.58
CA VAL A 98 -0.54 -12.72 3.09
C VAL A 98 -1.14 -13.35 4.33
N LYS A 99 -1.11 -12.60 5.44
CA LYS A 99 -1.81 -12.97 6.68
C LYS A 99 -3.15 -12.25 6.74
N ALA A 100 -4.23 -12.99 6.99
CA ALA A 100 -5.55 -12.43 7.20
C ALA A 100 -5.92 -12.46 8.69
N GLU A 101 -6.40 -11.34 9.22
CA GLU A 101 -6.84 -11.18 10.60
C GLU A 101 -8.21 -10.50 10.63
N THR A 102 -9.11 -10.94 11.53
CA THR A 102 -10.39 -10.24 11.75
C THR A 102 -10.16 -8.98 12.57
N VAL A 103 -10.74 -7.87 12.14
CA VAL A 103 -10.66 -6.61 12.88
C VAL A 103 -11.89 -6.49 13.78
N ILE A 104 -11.65 -6.37 15.09
CA ILE A 104 -12.68 -6.07 16.07
C ILE A 104 -12.71 -4.55 16.27
N GLY A 105 -13.86 -3.92 15.97
CA GLY A 105 -14.04 -2.47 16.07
C GLY A 105 -13.85 -1.74 14.73
N ASN A 106 -13.40 -0.49 14.79
CA ASN A 106 -13.22 0.35 13.61
C ASN A 106 -11.85 0.13 12.97
N VAL A 107 -11.81 0.11 11.64
CA VAL A 107 -10.55 0.10 10.89
C VAL A 107 -9.77 1.36 11.24
N PRO A 108 -8.49 1.26 11.67
CA PRO A 108 -7.67 2.43 11.93
C PRO A 108 -7.55 3.23 10.64
N CYS A 109 -8.09 4.43 10.66
CA CYS A 109 -8.10 5.31 9.51
C CYS A 109 -6.66 5.81 9.26
N ALA A 110 -5.89 5.13 8.42
CA ALA A 110 -4.55 5.58 8.04
C ALA A 110 -4.57 6.97 7.35
N ALA A 111 -5.71 7.35 6.74
CA ALA A 111 -5.94 8.69 6.22
C ALA A 111 -6.20 9.76 7.31
N CYS A 112 -6.73 9.37 8.46
CA CYS A 112 -7.09 10.29 9.54
C CYS A 112 -5.87 10.74 10.36
N ASN A 113 -4.74 10.03 10.24
CA ASN A 113 -3.48 10.43 10.87
C ASN A 113 -2.60 11.35 9.98
N GLY A 114 -3.09 11.82 8.82
CA GLY A 114 -2.25 12.73 8.02
C GLY A 114 -2.75 13.38 6.74
N SER A 115 -3.94 13.11 6.18
CA SER A 115 -4.37 13.89 5.00
C SER A 115 -5.86 13.91 4.65
N GLY A 116 -6.70 13.14 5.34
CA GLY A 116 -8.17 13.22 5.28
C GLY A 116 -8.85 12.96 3.92
N LYS A 117 -8.11 12.82 2.81
CA LYS A 117 -8.67 12.75 1.45
C LYS A 117 -8.00 11.74 0.54
N ILE A 118 -7.04 10.96 1.05
CA ILE A 118 -6.26 10.02 0.24
C ILE A 118 -6.78 8.61 0.50
N PRO A 119 -7.33 7.92 -0.52
CA PRO A 119 -7.76 6.54 -0.38
C PRO A 119 -6.55 5.64 -0.08
N LEU A 120 -6.76 4.58 0.71
CA LEU A 120 -5.69 3.74 1.28
C LEU A 120 -4.75 3.15 0.23
N ASN A 121 -5.26 2.89 -0.97
CA ASN A 121 -4.49 2.41 -2.12
C ASN A 121 -3.49 3.44 -2.70
N LEU A 122 -3.63 4.72 -2.37
CA LEU A 122 -2.73 5.80 -2.81
C LEU A 122 -1.68 6.17 -1.75
N LEU A 123 -1.77 5.66 -0.53
CA LEU A 123 -0.76 5.90 0.51
C LEU A 123 0.67 5.54 0.08
N PRO A 124 0.95 4.38 -0.54
CA PRO A 124 2.31 4.07 -0.97
C PRO A 124 2.83 5.09 -2.00
N PHE A 125 1.99 5.53 -2.96
CA PHE A 125 2.34 6.54 -3.96
C PHE A 125 2.67 7.91 -3.35
N ILE A 126 2.00 8.28 -2.27
CA ILE A 126 2.20 9.60 -1.65
C ILE A 126 3.39 9.57 -0.70
N SER A 127 3.62 8.44 -0.03
CA SER A 127 4.82 8.26 0.78
C SER A 127 6.10 8.30 -0.06
N SER A 128 6.08 7.69 -1.26
CA SER A 128 7.20 7.74 -2.20
C SER A 128 7.38 9.14 -2.79
N LEU A 129 6.28 9.80 -3.19
CA LEU A 129 6.32 11.19 -3.68
C LEU A 129 6.87 12.17 -2.63
N LYS A 130 6.45 12.02 -1.36
CA LYS A 130 6.92 12.86 -0.26
C LYS A 130 8.42 12.68 -0.01
N SER A 131 8.92 11.44 -0.08
CA SER A 131 10.34 11.13 0.08
C SER A 131 11.16 11.73 -1.08
N TYR A 132 10.68 11.56 -2.31
CA TYR A 132 11.30 12.15 -3.51
C TYR A 132 11.35 13.68 -3.46
N LEU A 133 10.26 14.33 -3.06
CA LEU A 133 10.21 15.80 -2.93
C LEU A 133 11.14 16.30 -1.82
N ASN A 134 11.25 15.58 -0.71
CA ASN A 134 12.22 15.91 0.34
C ASN A 134 13.66 15.79 -0.18
N GLU A 135 14.00 14.71 -0.88
CA GLU A 135 15.31 14.51 -1.47
C GLU A 135 15.66 15.63 -2.46
N ARG A 136 14.71 15.98 -3.35
CA ARG A 136 14.90 17.07 -4.32
C ARG A 136 14.91 18.46 -3.70
N SER A 137 14.25 18.65 -2.55
CA SER A 137 14.33 19.91 -1.79
C SER A 137 15.67 20.10 -1.10
N GLN A 138 16.40 19.01 -0.85
CA GLN A 138 17.74 19.00 -0.26
C GLN A 138 18.84 19.09 -1.31
N GLU A 139 18.53 18.87 -2.59
CA GLU A 139 19.43 19.24 -3.69
C GLU A 139 19.60 20.77 -3.69
N ILE A 140 20.76 21.20 -3.21
CA ILE A 140 21.21 22.59 -3.31
C ILE A 140 21.22 22.94 -4.79
N SER A 141 20.25 23.74 -5.23
CA SER A 141 20.23 24.27 -6.58
C SER A 141 21.51 25.10 -6.77
N PRO A 142 22.43 24.71 -7.67
CA PRO A 142 23.61 25.52 -7.91
C PRO A 142 23.14 26.89 -8.39
N TYR A 143 23.62 27.95 -7.74
CA TYR A 143 23.34 29.32 -8.16
C TYR A 143 23.85 29.50 -9.58
N ASN A 144 22.94 29.55 -10.54
CA ASN A 144 23.24 29.94 -11.91
C ASN A 144 23.03 31.46 -12.00
N PRO A 145 24.09 32.28 -12.06
CA PRO A 145 23.93 33.69 -12.33
C PRO A 145 23.20 33.85 -13.68
N PRO A 146 22.37 34.89 -13.83
CA PRO A 146 21.75 35.19 -15.11
C PRO A 146 22.83 35.29 -16.19
N VAL A 147 22.52 34.78 -17.39
CA VAL A 147 23.41 34.88 -18.54
C VAL A 147 23.77 36.35 -18.72
N TYR A 148 25.07 36.66 -18.74
CA TYR A 148 25.54 38.01 -19.01
C TYR A 148 25.11 38.38 -20.42
N VAL A 149 24.11 39.25 -20.53
CA VAL A 149 23.69 39.82 -21.81
C VAL A 149 24.57 41.04 -22.06
N ASP A 150 25.45 40.93 -23.05
CA ASP A 150 26.21 42.07 -23.55
C ASP A 150 25.27 42.97 -24.37
N TRP A 151 24.72 43.99 -23.72
CA TRP A 151 23.80 44.94 -24.34
C TRP A 151 24.49 45.81 -25.39
N ASP A 152 25.82 45.92 -25.40
CA ASP A 152 26.56 46.69 -26.42
C ASP A 152 26.50 46.00 -27.79
N HIS A 153 26.32 44.67 -27.83
CA HIS A 153 26.09 43.93 -29.08
C HIS A 153 24.67 44.12 -29.64
N TYR A 154 23.71 44.48 -28.79
CA TYR A 154 22.31 44.74 -29.16
C TYR A 154 21.97 46.24 -29.22
N GLY A 155 22.94 47.10 -28.90
CA GLY A 155 22.86 48.55 -29.05
C GLY A 155 22.88 48.92 -30.53
N PHE A 156 21.74 49.42 -30.99
CA PHE A 156 21.49 49.95 -32.34
C PHE A 156 22.72 50.60 -32.97
N SER A 157 23.18 50.02 -34.09
CA SER A 157 23.94 50.74 -35.11
C SER A 157 23.07 51.88 -35.63
N ASN A 158 23.09 53.02 -34.95
CA ASN A 158 22.64 54.26 -35.55
C ASN A 158 23.61 54.57 -36.69
N GLN A 159 23.01 54.80 -37.86
CA GLN A 159 23.61 55.22 -39.13
C GLN A 159 24.72 56.27 -38.98
#